data_AF-A0A6J0ZPB4-F1
#
_entry.id   AF-A0A6J0ZPB4-F1
#
_cell.length_a   1.000
_cell.length_b   1.000
_cell.length_c   1.000
_cell.angle_alpha   90.00
_cell.angle_beta   90.00
_cell.angle_gamma   90.00
#
_symmetry.space_group_name_H-M   'P 1'
#
loop_
_entity.id
_entity.type
_entity.pdbx_description
1 polymer ?
#
loop_
_entity_poly.entity_id
_entity_poly.type
_entity_poly.pdbx_seq_one_letter_code
_entity_poly.pdbx_strand_id
1 'polypeptide(L)'
;MFDSYANSSLGMIDPDGIEALCSDLGVDCTDVRILMLAWKLKAQKQGYFTWDEWRTGLKELRVDSISKLKKALPELEKEVGKPSNYDNFYSYAFRYCLTEEMQKSVDIESICELLNLVLGPQFRPQVDLLIEYLKVQSDYKVINLDQWINFLRFCQEISFPDLENYDATQAWPLILDNFVDWMREKHSSL
;
A
#
# COMPACT_ATOMS: atom_id res chain seq x y z
N MET A 1 25.46 9.04 -5.05
CA MET A 1 24.48 8.01 -4.64
C MET A 1 23.48 7.75 -5.74
N PHE A 2 22.78 8.75 -6.29
CA PHE A 2 21.87 8.54 -7.43
C PHE A 2 22.55 7.84 -8.62
N ASP A 3 23.71 8.35 -9.07
CA ASP A 3 24.44 7.79 -10.22
C ASP A 3 24.93 6.35 -10.03
N SER A 4 24.92 5.84 -8.79
CA SER A 4 25.28 4.45 -8.48
C SER A 4 24.15 3.46 -8.84
N TYR A 5 22.91 3.94 -8.95
CA TYR A 5 21.72 3.15 -9.25
C TYR A 5 20.99 3.60 -10.52
N ALA A 6 21.30 4.80 -11.03
CA ALA A 6 20.61 5.35 -12.17
C ALA A 6 21.05 4.69 -13.48
N ASN A 7 20.08 4.36 -14.31
CA ASN A 7 20.31 4.02 -15.71
C ASN A 7 20.73 5.29 -16.47
N SER A 8 21.97 5.30 -16.96
CA SER A 8 22.55 6.47 -17.64
C SER A 8 21.80 6.88 -18.91
N SER A 9 21.13 5.95 -19.59
CA SER A 9 20.36 6.23 -20.81
C SER A 9 18.98 6.82 -20.50
N LEU A 10 18.36 6.42 -19.38
CA LEU A 10 17.04 6.89 -18.98
C LEU A 10 17.10 8.12 -18.07
N GLY A 11 18.24 8.38 -17.42
CA GLY A 11 18.40 9.47 -16.44
C GLY A 11 17.57 9.27 -15.17
N MET A 12 17.21 8.03 -14.86
CA MET A 12 16.40 7.64 -13.71
C MET A 12 16.88 6.32 -13.13
N ILE A 13 16.59 6.08 -11.87
CA ILE A 13 16.67 4.75 -11.28
C ILE A 13 15.49 3.96 -11.83
N ASP A 14 15.77 2.87 -12.52
CA ASP A 14 14.80 1.94 -13.10
C ASP A 14 14.69 0.67 -12.24
N PRO A 15 13.94 -0.37 -12.64
CA PRO A 15 13.77 -1.57 -11.81
C PRO A 15 15.10 -2.22 -11.41
N ASP A 16 16.07 -2.35 -12.32
CA ASP A 16 17.41 -2.89 -12.03
C ASP A 16 18.15 -2.03 -10.99
N GLY A 17 18.04 -0.70 -11.12
CA GLY A 17 18.57 0.24 -10.15
C GLY A 17 17.93 0.11 -8.76
N ILE A 18 16.61 -0.12 -8.70
CA ILE A 18 15.88 -0.36 -7.45
C ILE A 18 16.30 -1.69 -6.82
N GLU A 19 16.48 -2.75 -7.61
CA GLU A 19 17.00 -4.03 -7.10
C GLU A 19 18.38 -3.88 -6.46
N ALA A 20 19.29 -3.18 -7.14
CA ALA A 20 20.61 -2.87 -6.60
C ALA A 20 20.53 -2.04 -5.31
N LEU A 21 19.65 -1.02 -5.27
CA LEU A 21 19.40 -0.23 -4.07
C LEU A 21 18.86 -1.07 -2.91
N CYS A 22 17.89 -1.95 -3.17
CA CYS A 22 17.30 -2.83 -2.14
C CYS A 22 18.35 -3.79 -1.58
N SER A 23 19.20 -4.36 -2.45
CA SER A 23 20.34 -5.20 -2.05
C SER A 23 21.29 -4.46 -1.09
N ASP A 24 21.69 -3.23 -1.42
CA ASP A 24 22.56 -2.40 -0.57
C ASP A 24 21.88 -1.99 0.76
N LEU A 25 20.56 -1.79 0.74
CA LEU A 25 19.76 -1.56 1.94
C LEU A 25 19.60 -2.83 2.77
N GLY A 26 19.78 -4.02 2.17
CA GLY A 26 19.56 -5.32 2.80
C GLY A 26 18.09 -5.59 3.09
N VAL A 27 17.22 -5.22 2.15
CA VAL A 27 15.76 -5.45 2.19
C VAL A 27 15.30 -6.03 0.86
N ASP A 28 14.16 -6.72 0.85
CA ASP A 28 13.55 -7.20 -0.38
C ASP A 28 12.90 -6.05 -1.17
N CYS A 29 12.82 -6.15 -2.50
CA CYS A 29 12.16 -5.14 -3.32
C CYS A 29 10.65 -5.02 -3.04
N THR A 30 10.05 -6.08 -2.51
CA THR A 30 8.64 -6.13 -2.08
C THR A 30 8.44 -5.69 -0.63
N ASP A 31 9.51 -5.33 0.08
CA ASP A 31 9.43 -4.87 1.47
C ASP A 31 8.64 -3.55 1.54
N VAL A 32 7.70 -3.45 2.48
CA VAL A 32 6.85 -2.26 2.66
C VAL A 32 7.66 -0.99 2.86
N ARG A 33 8.86 -1.08 3.42
CA ARG A 33 9.76 0.07 3.63
C ARG A 33 10.24 0.67 2.32
N ILE A 34 10.31 -0.10 1.24
CA ILE A 34 10.59 0.42 -0.11
C ILE A 34 9.39 1.21 -0.64
N LEU A 35 8.17 0.75 -0.38
CA LEU A 35 6.95 1.52 -0.69
C LEU A 35 6.86 2.81 0.16
N MET A 36 7.24 2.76 1.43
CA MET A 36 7.31 3.96 2.29
C MET A 36 8.39 4.94 1.83
N LEU A 37 9.52 4.43 1.32
CA LEU A 37 10.53 5.26 0.68
C LEU A 37 9.98 5.92 -0.58
N ALA A 38 9.31 5.18 -1.46
CA ALA A 38 8.65 5.73 -2.64
C ALA A 38 7.65 6.84 -2.29
N TRP A 39 6.84 6.62 -1.25
CA TRP A 39 5.93 7.63 -0.69
C TRP A 39 6.67 8.90 -0.24
N LYS A 40 7.78 8.75 0.48
CA LYS A 40 8.59 9.89 0.94
C LYS A 40 9.22 10.66 -0.22
N LEU A 41 9.71 9.94 -1.23
CA LEU A 41 10.26 10.53 -2.45
C LEU A 41 9.16 11.15 -3.34
N LYS A 42 7.89 10.91 -3.03
CA LYS A 42 6.72 11.28 -3.85
C LYS A 42 6.80 10.69 -5.25
N ALA A 43 7.33 9.48 -5.36
CA ALA A 43 7.55 8.80 -6.63
C ALA A 43 6.24 8.61 -7.38
N GLN A 44 6.19 9.04 -8.65
CA GLN A 44 4.97 9.00 -9.46
C GLN A 44 4.78 7.68 -10.20
N LYS A 45 5.87 6.96 -10.50
CA LYS A 45 5.83 5.72 -11.29
C LYS A 45 6.42 4.56 -10.49
N GLN A 46 5.66 3.46 -10.41
CA GLN A 46 6.14 2.24 -9.76
C GLN A 46 7.38 1.69 -10.45
N GLY A 47 8.39 1.38 -9.65
CA GLY A 47 9.64 0.82 -10.14
C GLY A 47 10.61 1.86 -10.72
N TYR A 48 10.34 3.16 -10.58
CA TYR A 48 11.23 4.21 -11.05
C TYR A 48 11.36 5.36 -10.06
N PHE A 49 12.57 5.92 -9.95
CA PHE A 49 12.82 7.20 -9.27
C PHE A 49 13.56 8.15 -10.20
N THR A 50 12.94 9.30 -10.47
CA THR A 50 13.59 10.41 -11.17
C THR A 50 14.62 11.07 -10.26
N TRP A 51 15.55 11.81 -10.86
CA TRP A 51 16.53 12.58 -10.10
C TRP A 51 15.90 13.60 -9.16
N ASP A 52 14.80 14.24 -9.55
CA ASP A 52 14.17 15.27 -8.72
C ASP A 52 13.44 14.69 -7.51
N GLU A 53 12.69 13.60 -7.70
CA GLU A 53 12.08 12.81 -6.61
C GLU A 53 13.15 12.34 -5.62
N TRP A 54 14.22 11.72 -6.14
CA TRP A 54 15.34 11.23 -5.35
C TRP A 54 16.01 12.34 -4.53
N ARG A 55 16.42 13.43 -5.20
CA ARG A 55 17.13 14.53 -4.57
C ARG A 55 16.25 15.23 -3.52
N THR A 56 14.99 15.50 -3.86
CA THR A 56 14.07 16.22 -2.97
C THR A 56 13.75 15.38 -1.74
N GLY A 57 13.36 14.11 -1.92
CA GLY A 57 13.01 13.24 -0.80
C GLY A 57 14.20 12.92 0.11
N LEU A 58 15.40 12.68 -0.44
CA LEU A 58 16.59 12.46 0.40
C LEU A 58 17.02 13.72 1.16
N LYS A 59 16.83 14.91 0.58
CA LYS A 59 17.06 16.18 1.27
C LYS A 59 16.09 16.35 2.44
N GLU A 60 14.81 16.03 2.26
CA GLU A 60 13.82 16.03 3.34
C GLU A 60 14.17 15.02 4.44
N LEU A 61 14.68 13.84 4.07
CA LEU A 61 15.17 12.82 5.01
C LEU A 61 16.52 13.16 5.66
N ARG A 62 17.24 14.18 5.17
CA ARG A 62 18.61 14.54 5.58
C ARG A 62 19.60 13.36 5.42
N VAL A 63 19.46 12.63 4.32
CA VAL A 63 20.25 11.46 3.98
C VAL A 63 21.15 11.77 2.78
N ASP A 64 22.44 11.43 2.90
CA ASP A 64 23.46 11.63 1.86
C ASP A 64 24.25 10.36 1.52
N SER A 65 23.93 9.24 2.17
CA SER A 65 24.66 7.98 2.07
C SER A 65 23.74 6.79 2.33
N ILE A 66 24.08 5.63 1.78
CA ILE A 66 23.30 4.40 1.94
C ILE A 66 23.19 3.97 3.39
N SER A 67 24.25 4.11 4.18
CA SER A 67 24.18 3.78 5.61
C SER A 67 23.16 4.65 6.36
N LYS A 68 23.04 5.94 6.00
CA LYS A 68 22.01 6.81 6.56
C LYS A 68 20.61 6.47 6.02
N LEU A 69 20.49 6.13 4.74
CA LEU A 69 19.20 5.72 4.15
C LEU A 69 18.66 4.45 4.84
N LYS A 70 19.53 3.45 5.03
CA LYS A 70 19.19 2.21 5.74
C LYS A 70 18.71 2.48 7.17
N LYS A 71 19.32 3.45 7.86
CA LYS A 71 18.89 3.88 9.20
C LYS A 71 17.61 4.73 9.19
N ALA A 72 17.25 5.32 8.05
CA ALA A 72 16.03 6.10 7.90
C ALA A 72 14.79 5.23 7.66
N LEU A 73 14.93 4.01 7.13
CA LEU A 73 13.78 3.13 6.87
C LEU A 73 12.92 2.84 8.11
N PRO A 74 13.48 2.52 9.30
CA PRO A 74 12.66 2.37 10.51
C PRO A 74 12.02 3.68 11.01
N GLU A 75 12.62 4.83 10.70
CA GLU A 75 12.03 6.13 11.01
C GLU A 75 10.87 6.47 10.07
N LEU A 76 10.91 6.01 8.82
CA LEU A 76 9.79 6.10 7.89
C LEU A 76 8.60 5.27 8.37
N GLU A 77 8.81 4.08 8.93
CA GLU A 77 7.73 3.29 9.53
C GLU A 77 7.02 4.06 10.65
N LYS A 78 7.80 4.71 11.53
CA LYS A 78 7.26 5.56 12.60
C LYS A 78 6.55 6.81 12.05
N GLU A 79 7.08 7.39 10.97
CA GLU A 79 6.47 8.54 10.31
C GLU A 79 5.11 8.18 9.70
N VAL A 80 5.04 7.06 8.97
CA VAL A 80 3.84 6.54 8.34
C VAL A 80 2.80 6.09 9.38
N GLY A 81 3.23 5.53 10.51
CA GLY A 81 2.32 5.11 11.58
C GLY A 81 1.54 6.23 12.28
N LYS A 82 1.81 7.52 11.98
CA LYS A 82 1.00 8.63 12.48
C LYS A 82 -0.34 8.69 11.72
N PRO A 83 -1.49 8.90 12.39
CA PRO A 83 -2.81 8.76 11.75
C PRO A 83 -2.96 9.48 10.40
N SER A 84 -2.65 10.78 10.34
CA SER A 84 -2.76 11.56 9.10
C SER A 84 -1.81 11.10 7.98
N ASN A 85 -0.64 10.57 8.36
CA ASN A 85 0.33 10.06 7.40
C ASN A 85 -0.06 8.67 6.92
N TYR A 86 -0.66 7.85 7.79
CA TYR A 86 -1.12 6.52 7.45
C TYR A 86 -2.22 6.58 6.37
N ASP A 87 -3.22 7.44 6.55
CA ASP A 87 -4.29 7.61 5.55
C ASP A 87 -3.74 8.10 4.20
N ASN A 88 -2.76 9.02 4.25
CA ASN A 88 -2.09 9.54 3.07
C ASN A 88 -1.24 8.47 2.37
N PHE A 89 -0.45 7.72 3.12
CA PHE A 89 0.37 6.61 2.64
C PHE A 89 -0.50 5.49 2.04
N TYR A 90 -1.57 5.11 2.72
CA TYR A 90 -2.51 4.08 2.28
C TYR A 90 -3.15 4.46 0.94
N SER A 91 -3.57 5.72 0.79
CA SER A 91 -4.10 6.23 -0.49
C SER A 91 -3.02 6.31 -1.57
N TYR A 92 -1.78 6.64 -1.20
CA TYR A 92 -0.64 6.68 -2.12
C TYR A 92 -0.30 5.29 -2.64
N ALA A 93 -0.26 4.28 -1.77
CA ALA A 93 0.05 2.90 -2.11
C ALA A 93 -0.80 2.39 -3.27
N PHE A 94 -2.13 2.63 -3.22
CA PHE A 94 -3.03 2.27 -4.31
C PHE A 94 -2.71 3.03 -5.61
N ARG A 95 -2.50 4.35 -5.53
CA ARG A 95 -2.16 5.16 -6.71
C ARG A 95 -0.84 4.74 -7.34
N TYR A 96 0.12 4.34 -6.52
CA TYR A 96 1.42 3.89 -6.98
C TYR A 96 1.31 2.60 -7.80
N CYS A 97 0.35 1.72 -7.47
CA CYS A 97 0.04 0.52 -8.24
C CYS A 97 -0.70 0.77 -9.58
N LEU A 98 -1.09 2.01 -9.88
CA LEU A 98 -1.69 2.36 -11.18
C LEU A 98 -0.55 2.64 -12.18
N THR A 99 -0.21 1.65 -13.01
CA THR A 99 0.95 1.73 -13.92
C THR A 99 0.61 2.30 -15.30
N GLU A 100 -0.67 2.32 -15.68
CA GLU A 100 -1.13 2.82 -16.97
C GLU A 100 -1.89 4.16 -16.83
N GLU A 101 -1.72 5.07 -17.80
CA GLU A 101 -2.20 6.47 -17.74
C GLU A 101 -3.71 6.60 -17.49
N MET A 102 -4.53 5.68 -18.00
CA MET A 102 -5.99 5.69 -17.84
C MET A 102 -6.51 4.66 -16.84
N GLN A 103 -5.62 3.94 -16.13
CA GLN A 103 -6.00 2.95 -15.14
C GLN A 103 -6.59 3.64 -13.91
N LYS A 104 -7.76 3.19 -13.48
CA LYS A 104 -8.47 3.71 -12.29
C LYS A 104 -8.75 2.64 -11.23
N SER A 105 -8.37 1.41 -11.54
CA SER A 105 -8.65 0.24 -10.71
C SER A 105 -7.49 -0.75 -10.80
N VAL A 106 -7.31 -1.53 -9.75
CA VAL A 106 -6.29 -2.58 -9.62
C VAL A 106 -7.00 -3.93 -9.51
N ASP A 107 -6.44 -4.98 -10.10
CA ASP A 107 -7.03 -6.33 -10.03
C ASP A 107 -7.05 -6.90 -8.60
N ILE A 108 -7.89 -7.91 -8.37
CA ILE A 108 -8.08 -8.50 -7.04
C ILE A 108 -6.79 -9.12 -6.48
N GLU A 109 -5.96 -9.75 -7.31
CA GLU A 109 -4.75 -10.43 -6.85
C GLU A 109 -3.75 -9.42 -6.30
N SER A 110 -3.45 -8.38 -7.09
CA SER A 110 -2.61 -7.25 -6.68
C SER A 110 -3.16 -6.52 -5.46
N ILE A 111 -4.48 -6.36 -5.34
CA ILE A 111 -5.11 -5.75 -4.16
C ILE A 111 -4.91 -6.61 -2.91
N CYS A 112 -5.02 -7.94 -3.01
CA CYS A 112 -4.79 -8.82 -1.87
C CYS A 112 -3.35 -8.73 -1.37
N GLU A 113 -2.37 -8.63 -2.27
CA GLU A 113 -0.97 -8.40 -1.90
C GLU A 113 -0.79 -7.04 -1.23
N LEU A 114 -1.37 -5.99 -1.80
CA LEU A 114 -1.27 -4.65 -1.24
C LEU A 114 -1.94 -4.54 0.13
N LEU A 115 -3.13 -5.13 0.32
CA LEU A 115 -3.82 -5.21 1.62
C LEU A 115 -2.92 -5.88 2.67
N ASN A 116 -2.32 -7.02 2.33
CA ASN A 116 -1.38 -7.72 3.22
C ASN A 116 -0.19 -6.84 3.62
N LEU A 117 0.33 -6.09 2.66
CA LEU A 117 1.53 -5.27 2.82
C LEU A 117 1.27 -4.04 3.69
N VAL A 118 0.17 -3.30 3.44
CA VAL A 118 -0.02 -1.98 4.06
C VAL A 118 -1.04 -1.95 5.20
N LEU A 119 -2.03 -2.86 5.20
CA LEU A 119 -3.12 -2.89 6.19
C LEU A 119 -2.97 -4.08 7.16
N GLY A 120 -2.44 -5.21 6.65
CA GLY A 120 -2.24 -6.45 7.39
C GLY A 120 -1.44 -6.33 8.69
N PRO A 121 -0.38 -5.49 8.80
CA PRO A 121 0.34 -5.33 10.05
C PRO A 121 -0.51 -4.78 11.21
N GLN A 122 -1.55 -3.98 10.92
CA GLN A 122 -2.39 -3.34 11.93
C GLN A 122 -3.73 -4.05 12.13
N PHE A 123 -4.32 -4.61 11.06
CA PHE A 123 -5.67 -5.17 11.06
C PHE A 123 -5.70 -6.62 10.56
N ARG A 124 -4.74 -7.44 11.03
CA ARG A 124 -4.54 -8.81 10.53
C ARG A 124 -5.84 -9.64 10.44
N PRO A 125 -6.67 -9.74 11.49
CA PRO A 125 -7.90 -10.55 11.44
C PRO A 125 -8.89 -10.07 10.36
N GLN A 126 -9.07 -8.75 10.23
CA GLN A 126 -9.93 -8.13 9.23
C GLN A 126 -9.40 -8.39 7.81
N VAL A 127 -8.11 -8.16 7.61
CA VAL A 127 -7.45 -8.29 6.30
C VAL A 127 -7.47 -9.73 5.81
N ASP A 128 -7.21 -10.71 6.68
CA ASP A 128 -7.19 -12.12 6.28
C ASP A 128 -8.59 -12.55 5.78
N LEU A 129 -9.66 -12.17 6.49
CA LEU A 129 -11.04 -12.48 6.09
C LEU A 129 -11.49 -11.68 4.87
N LEU A 130 -11.11 -10.40 4.76
CA LEU A 130 -11.39 -9.60 3.57
C LEU A 130 -10.72 -10.19 2.33
N ILE A 131 -9.46 -10.61 2.43
CA ILE A 131 -8.74 -11.27 1.33
C ILE A 131 -9.38 -12.60 0.97
N GLU A 132 -9.80 -13.39 1.95
CA GLU A 132 -10.52 -14.63 1.70
C GLU A 132 -11.80 -14.36 0.90
N TYR A 133 -12.62 -13.40 1.34
CA TYR A 133 -13.82 -12.98 0.64
C TYR A 133 -13.53 -12.49 -0.79
N LEU A 134 -12.55 -11.59 -0.96
CA LEU A 134 -12.18 -11.05 -2.27
C LEU A 134 -11.79 -12.14 -3.28
N LYS A 135 -11.17 -13.23 -2.80
CA LYS A 135 -10.76 -14.37 -3.63
C LYS A 135 -11.92 -15.29 -4.03
N VAL A 136 -12.99 -15.37 -3.23
CA VAL A 136 -14.12 -16.28 -3.51
C VAL A 136 -15.29 -15.58 -4.20
N GLN A 137 -15.47 -14.27 -3.99
CA GLN A 137 -16.51 -13.49 -4.66
C GLN A 137 -16.25 -13.39 -6.18
N SER A 138 -17.32 -13.30 -6.97
CA SER A 138 -17.23 -13.24 -8.44
C SER A 138 -17.64 -11.90 -9.06
N ASP A 139 -18.28 -11.03 -8.27
CA ASP A 139 -18.93 -9.80 -8.74
C ASP A 139 -17.92 -8.71 -9.14
N TYR A 140 -16.76 -8.72 -8.48
CA TYR A 140 -15.69 -7.74 -8.69
C TYR A 140 -14.44 -8.42 -9.24
N LYS A 141 -13.88 -7.84 -10.31
CA LYS A 141 -12.59 -8.22 -10.89
C LYS A 141 -11.48 -7.22 -10.61
N VAL A 142 -11.86 -6.01 -10.23
CA VAL A 142 -10.96 -4.89 -9.94
C VAL A 142 -11.53 -4.06 -8.79
N ILE A 143 -10.66 -3.36 -8.07
CA ILE A 143 -10.98 -2.43 -6.98
C ILE A 143 -10.54 -1.03 -7.38
N ASN A 144 -11.41 -0.04 -7.18
CA ASN A 144 -11.10 1.37 -7.40
C ASN A 144 -10.64 2.06 -6.10
N LEU A 145 -10.19 3.31 -6.20
CA LEU A 145 -9.67 4.07 -5.05
C LEU A 145 -10.72 4.29 -3.94
N ASP A 146 -12.00 4.47 -4.29
CA ASP A 146 -13.06 4.69 -3.30
C ASP A 146 -13.30 3.43 -2.44
N GLN A 147 -13.40 2.27 -3.09
CA GLN A 147 -13.50 0.98 -2.40
C GLN A 147 -12.27 0.72 -1.52
N TRP A 148 -11.08 0.98 -2.06
CA TRP A 148 -9.82 0.85 -1.32
C TRP A 148 -9.80 1.68 -0.04
N ILE A 149 -10.14 2.97 -0.11
CA ILE A 149 -10.21 3.87 1.04
C ILE A 149 -11.23 3.36 2.07
N ASN A 150 -12.39 2.89 1.61
CA ASN A 150 -13.41 2.36 2.51
C ASN A 150 -12.99 1.05 3.19
N PHE A 151 -12.06 0.25 2.64
CA PHE A 151 -11.51 -0.89 3.37
C PHE A 151 -10.73 -0.47 4.62
N LEU A 152 -9.94 0.61 4.54
CA LEU A 152 -9.26 1.18 5.71
C LEU A 152 -10.29 1.73 6.71
N ARG A 153 -11.25 2.51 6.23
CA ARG A 153 -12.33 3.07 7.05
C ARG A 153 -13.10 1.97 7.79
N PHE A 154 -13.42 0.88 7.10
CA PHE A 154 -14.06 -0.30 7.70
C PHE A 154 -13.22 -0.88 8.84
N CYS A 155 -11.91 -1.07 8.61
CA CYS A 155 -11.01 -1.57 9.64
C CYS A 155 -10.86 -0.64 10.87
N GLN A 156 -11.02 0.67 10.67
CA GLN A 156 -10.94 1.68 11.73
C GLN A 156 -12.25 1.86 12.51
N GLU A 157 -13.41 1.77 11.83
CA GLU A 157 -14.71 2.15 12.40
C GLU A 157 -15.55 0.96 12.86
N ILE A 158 -15.41 -0.22 12.25
CA ILE A 158 -16.31 -1.35 12.49
C ILE A 158 -15.76 -2.29 13.56
N SER A 159 -16.62 -2.69 14.51
CA SER A 159 -16.31 -3.68 15.54
C SER A 159 -16.05 -5.02 14.88
N PHE A 160 -15.01 -5.71 15.33
CA PHE A 160 -14.59 -6.97 14.72
C PHE A 160 -14.23 -7.99 15.81
N PRO A 161 -14.69 -9.25 15.70
CA PRO A 161 -15.35 -9.87 14.53
C PRO A 161 -16.88 -9.77 14.50
N ASP A 162 -17.53 -9.20 15.51
CA ASP A 162 -19.00 -9.24 15.66
C ASP A 162 -19.79 -8.36 14.67
N LEU A 163 -19.18 -7.28 14.16
CA LEU A 163 -19.82 -6.32 13.24
C LEU A 163 -21.10 -5.67 13.80
N GLU A 164 -21.28 -5.62 15.12
CA GLU A 164 -22.50 -5.12 15.77
C GLU A 164 -22.81 -3.66 15.40
N ASN A 165 -21.78 -2.85 15.17
CA ASN A 165 -21.95 -1.45 14.79
C ASN A 165 -22.03 -1.22 13.27
N TYR A 166 -22.07 -2.28 12.45
CA TYR A 166 -22.24 -2.15 11.00
C TYR A 166 -23.68 -1.81 10.62
N ASP A 167 -23.84 -0.76 9.82
CA ASP A 167 -25.11 -0.28 9.30
C ASP A 167 -25.04 -0.09 7.78
N ALA A 168 -25.75 -0.96 7.05
CA ALA A 168 -25.82 -0.96 5.58
C ALA A 168 -26.55 0.27 5.00
N THR A 169 -27.19 1.10 5.83
CA THR A 169 -27.78 2.37 5.38
C THR A 169 -26.76 3.51 5.33
N GLN A 170 -25.56 3.32 5.90
CA GLN A 170 -24.45 4.25 5.72
C GLN A 170 -23.86 4.13 4.31
N ALA A 171 -23.07 5.13 3.90
CA ALA A 171 -22.46 5.19 2.59
C ALA A 171 -21.24 4.25 2.43
N TRP A 172 -21.43 2.94 2.70
CA TRP A 172 -20.44 1.92 2.40
C TRP A 172 -20.54 1.50 0.92
N PRO A 173 -19.41 1.20 0.26
CA PRO A 173 -19.44 0.53 -1.03
C PRO A 173 -20.09 -0.85 -0.92
N LEU A 174 -20.91 -1.23 -1.91
CA LEU A 174 -21.65 -2.50 -1.93
C LEU A 174 -20.77 -3.74 -1.70
N ILE A 175 -19.49 -3.70 -2.09
CA ILE A 175 -18.55 -4.80 -1.85
C ILE A 175 -18.33 -5.07 -0.35
N LEU A 176 -18.42 -4.04 0.51
CA LEU A 176 -18.33 -4.18 1.96
C LEU A 176 -19.65 -4.67 2.57
N ASP A 177 -20.80 -4.25 2.03
CA ASP A 177 -22.09 -4.84 2.44
C ASP A 177 -22.10 -6.35 2.18
N ASN A 178 -21.69 -6.76 0.97
CA ASN A 178 -21.58 -8.16 0.59
C ASN A 178 -20.55 -8.93 1.45
N PHE A 179 -19.44 -8.28 1.83
CA PHE A 179 -18.44 -8.87 2.73
C PHE A 179 -19.02 -9.14 4.13
N VAL A 180 -19.79 -8.19 4.68
CA VAL A 180 -20.45 -8.33 5.98
C VAL A 180 -21.47 -9.47 5.95
N ASP A 181 -22.28 -9.54 4.90
CA ASP A 181 -23.25 -10.63 4.72
C ASP A 181 -22.55 -11.99 4.63
N TRP A 182 -21.47 -12.07 3.82
CA TRP A 182 -20.64 -13.28 3.72
C TRP A 182 -20.05 -13.71 5.08
N MET A 183 -19.57 -12.78 5.91
CA MET A 183 -19.07 -13.12 7.24
C MET A 183 -20.19 -13.67 8.14
N ARG A 184 -21.37 -13.05 8.14
CA ARG A 184 -22.52 -13.48 8.96
C ARG A 184 -23.01 -14.89 8.58
N GLU A 185 -23.01 -15.22 7.30
CA GLU A 185 -23.32 -16.57 6.81
C GLU A 185 -22.27 -17.60 7.26
N LYS A 186 -20.98 -17.24 7.18
CA LYS A 186 -19.88 -18.09 7.62
C LYS A 186 -19.91 -18.35 9.14
N HIS A 187 -20.33 -17.38 9.94
CA HIS A 187 -20.52 -17.56 11.38
C HIS A 187 -21.77 -18.38 11.73
N SER A 188 -22.81 -18.33 10.90
CA SER A 188 -24.06 -19.09 11.11
C SER A 188 -23.95 -20.57 10.71
N SER A 189 -22.89 -20.93 9.97
CA SER A 189 -22.63 -22.29 9.47
C SER A 189 -21.63 -23.09 10.33
N LEU A 190 -21.17 -22.50 11.45
CA LEU A 190 -20.37 -23.12 12.51
C LEU A 190 -21.23 -23.45 13.72
#